data_AF-A0AAW6ZEP0-F1
#
_entry.id   AF-A0AAW6ZEP0-F1
#
_cell.length_a   1.000
_cell.length_b   1.000
_cell.length_c   1.000
_cell.angle_alpha   90.00
_cell.angle_beta   90.00
_cell.angle_gamma   90.00
#
_symmetry.space_group_name_H-M   'P 1'
#
loop_
_entity.id
_entity.type
_entity.pdbx_description
1 polymer ?
#
loop_
_entity_poly.entity_id
_entity_poly.type
_entity_poly.pdbx_seq_one_letter_code
_entity_poly.pdbx_strand_id
1 'polypeptide(L)'
;MARRLLKKVPPQIRIIFVVLGLLLIFGLFSLGMQLFMLLVVVMSEVPWVASGILLGIFLILLLPSKGWTVFGTLLFIVGAIVSAIADVPGNPIYNAPFEALFLNEGEYLSASVIIEHPTQGETAVTPDNIIVDAEGNELRDINDFLTFLYRLVLYSVIYGVLITLRGFLAKMKTTSTSASPRKKGNDEAHLKTP
;
A
#
# COMPACT_ATOMS: atom_id res chain seq x y z
N MET A 1 6.02 21.56 35.25
CA MET A 1 7.37 22.08 35.55
C MET A 1 7.94 22.95 34.41
N ALA A 2 7.87 22.53 33.14
CA ALA A 2 8.41 23.27 31.98
C ALA A 2 7.93 24.74 31.85
N ARG A 3 6.64 25.02 32.08
CA ARG A 3 6.08 26.38 31.96
C ARG A 3 6.64 27.41 32.97
N ARG A 4 7.16 26.98 34.14
CA ARG A 4 7.73 27.89 35.15
C ARG A 4 9.20 28.24 34.86
N LEU A 5 9.94 27.36 34.17
CA LEU A 5 11.33 27.59 33.77
C LEU A 5 11.45 28.53 32.57
N LEU A 6 10.49 28.51 31.64
CA LEU A 6 10.49 29.43 30.49
C LEU A 6 10.42 30.92 30.90
N LYS A 7 9.78 31.26 32.03
CA LYS A 7 9.58 32.65 32.47
C LYS A 7 10.86 33.39 32.86
N LYS A 8 11.96 32.69 33.20
CA LYS A 8 13.26 33.29 33.56
C LYS A 8 14.26 33.40 32.40
N VAL A 9 13.92 32.90 31.23
CA VAL A 9 14.81 32.92 30.07
C VAL A 9 14.75 34.31 29.39
N PRO A 10 15.91 34.97 29.18
CA PRO A 10 16.00 36.23 28.43
C PRO A 10 15.27 36.16 27.07
N PRO A 11 14.62 37.24 26.61
CA PRO A 11 13.87 37.24 25.35
C PRO A 11 14.71 36.76 24.15
N GLN A 12 15.98 37.15 24.12
CA GLN A 12 16.96 36.76 23.09
C GLN A 12 17.15 35.25 23.01
N ILE A 13 17.30 34.58 24.16
CA ILE A 13 17.49 33.12 24.23
C ILE A 13 16.22 32.38 23.81
N ARG A 14 15.03 32.93 24.10
CA ARG A 14 13.77 32.33 23.61
C ARG A 14 13.67 32.39 22.09
N ILE A 15 14.07 33.49 21.47
CA ILE A 15 14.09 33.63 20.00
C ILE A 15 15.05 32.59 19.40
N ILE A 16 16.23 32.41 19.98
CA ILE A 16 17.20 31.39 19.53
C ILE A 16 16.58 29.99 19.56
N PHE A 17 15.90 29.60 20.64
CA PHE A 17 15.24 28.29 20.71
C PHE A 17 14.10 28.12 19.71
N VAL A 18 13.34 29.18 19.42
CA VAL A 18 12.29 29.15 18.39
C VAL A 18 12.90 28.96 17.01
N VAL A 19 13.94 29.72 16.68
CA VAL A 19 14.65 29.59 15.39
C VAL A 19 15.27 28.20 15.24
N LEU A 20 15.93 27.69 16.29
CA LEU A 20 16.51 26.34 16.30
C LEU A 20 15.42 25.28 16.09
N GLY A 21 14.26 25.44 16.74
CA GLY A 21 13.11 24.55 16.54
C GLY A 21 12.59 24.57 15.10
N LEU A 22 12.48 25.76 14.49
CA LEU A 22 12.07 25.89 13.09
C LEU A 22 13.09 25.28 12.13
N LEU A 23 14.38 25.49 12.37
CA LEU A 23 15.45 24.87 11.57
C LEU A 23 15.42 23.33 11.67
N LEU A 24 15.12 22.80 12.86
CA LEU A 24 15.01 21.35 13.07
C LEU A 24 13.79 20.78 12.33
N ILE A 25 12.64 21.45 12.39
CA ILE A 25 11.45 21.07 11.62
C ILE A 25 11.74 21.12 10.11
N PHE A 26 12.38 22.19 9.63
CA PHE A 26 12.75 22.31 8.23
C PHE A 26 13.75 21.22 7.79
N GLY A 27 14.75 20.92 8.64
CA GLY A 27 15.70 19.84 8.40
C GLY A 27 15.03 18.47 8.34
N LEU A 28 14.12 18.16 9.26
CA LEU A 28 13.33 16.93 9.25
C LEU A 28 12.43 16.84 8.01
N PHE A 29 11.80 17.95 7.61
CA PHE A 29 10.99 18.01 6.41
C PHE A 29 11.83 17.76 5.14
N SER A 30 12.98 18.43 5.02
CA SER A 30 13.91 18.26 3.90
C SER A 30 14.42 16.82 3.80
N LEU A 31 14.82 16.22 4.94
CA LEU A 31 15.23 14.82 5.01
C LEU A 31 14.09 13.88 4.61
N GLY A 32 12.86 14.17 5.05
CA GLY A 32 11.66 13.43 4.64
C GLY A 32 11.41 13.50 3.13
N MET A 33 11.53 14.69 2.54
CA MET A 33 11.43 14.89 1.09
C MET A 33 12.50 14.11 0.33
N GLN A 34 13.74 14.11 0.81
CA GLN A 34 14.83 13.40 0.17
C GLN A 34 14.63 11.87 0.22
N LEU A 35 14.18 11.34 1.36
CA LEU A 35 13.81 9.93 1.48
C LEU A 35 12.62 9.57 0.58
N PHE A 36 11.63 10.45 0.45
CA PHE A 36 10.52 10.25 -0.46
C PHE A 36 10.98 10.22 -1.93
N MET A 37 11.84 11.15 -2.35
CA MET A 37 12.39 11.14 -3.71
C MET A 37 13.22 9.88 -3.98
N LEU A 38 14.03 9.43 -3.01
CA LEU A 38 14.75 8.17 -3.11
C LEU A 38 13.79 6.99 -3.28
N LEU A 39 12.69 6.97 -2.52
CA LEU A 39 11.67 5.92 -2.63
C LEU A 39 11.06 5.89 -4.03
N VAL A 40 10.75 7.06 -4.60
CA VAL A 40 10.23 7.17 -5.98
C VAL A 40 11.22 6.61 -6.99
N VAL A 41 12.51 6.93 -6.88
CA VAL A 41 13.55 6.38 -7.77
C VAL A 41 13.62 4.86 -7.66
N VAL A 42 13.65 4.32 -6.44
CA VAL A 42 13.71 2.86 -6.22
C VAL A 42 12.45 2.17 -6.76
N MET A 43 11.27 2.77 -6.61
CA MET A 43 10.02 2.25 -7.19
C MET A 43 10.08 2.20 -8.73
N SER A 44 10.78 3.13 -9.37
CA SER A 44 10.95 3.15 -10.82
C SER A 44 12.01 2.16 -11.33
N GLU A 45 13.07 1.92 -10.55
CA GLU A 45 14.16 1.02 -10.96
C GLU A 45 13.89 -0.44 -10.63
N VAL A 46 13.10 -0.72 -9.59
CA VAL A 46 12.84 -2.07 -9.11
C VAL A 46 11.34 -2.39 -9.27
N PRO A 47 10.96 -3.13 -10.32
CA PRO A 47 9.55 -3.32 -10.72
C PRO A 47 8.59 -3.77 -9.61
N TRP A 48 9.07 -4.59 -8.68
CA TRP A 48 8.24 -5.18 -7.63
C TRP A 48 8.13 -4.33 -6.35
N VAL A 49 8.97 -3.30 -6.19
CA VAL A 49 8.97 -2.45 -4.99
C VAL A 49 7.66 -1.66 -4.89
N ALA A 50 7.17 -1.13 -6.01
CA ALA A 50 5.92 -0.38 -6.04
C ALA A 50 4.73 -1.21 -5.52
N SER A 51 4.60 -2.44 -6.03
CA SER A 51 3.53 -3.38 -5.65
C SER A 51 3.67 -3.85 -4.20
N GLY A 52 4.91 -4.00 -3.71
CA GLY A 52 5.19 -4.27 -2.29
C GLY A 52 4.74 -3.12 -1.37
N ILE A 53 5.04 -1.88 -1.73
CA ILE A 53 4.62 -0.69 -0.97
C ILE A 53 3.09 -0.57 -0.95
N LEU A 54 2.44 -0.73 -2.10
CA LEU A 54 0.98 -0.69 -2.21
C LEU A 54 0.31 -1.78 -1.36
N LEU A 55 0.85 -3.01 -1.39
CA LEU A 55 0.40 -4.08 -0.50
C LEU A 55 0.59 -3.70 0.97
N GLY A 56 1.74 -3.12 1.34
CA GLY A 56 2.01 -2.64 2.70
C GLY A 56 1.01 -1.58 3.17
N ILE A 57 0.74 -0.57 2.34
CA ILE A 57 -0.26 0.47 2.60
C ILE A 57 -1.64 -0.16 2.75
N PHE A 58 -2.03 -1.05 1.85
CA PHE A 58 -3.30 -1.76 1.92
C PHE A 58 -3.45 -2.52 3.24
N LEU A 59 -2.42 -3.26 3.67
CA LEU A 59 -2.45 -4.00 4.94
C LEU A 59 -2.60 -3.08 6.16
N ILE A 60 -1.90 -1.93 6.18
CA ILE A 60 -2.02 -0.93 7.25
C ILE A 60 -3.45 -0.38 7.30
N LEU A 61 -4.00 0.00 6.15
CA LEU A 61 -5.37 0.52 6.03
C LEU A 61 -6.42 -0.55 6.32
N LEU A 62 -6.11 -1.83 6.13
CA LEU A 62 -6.99 -2.94 6.41
C LEU A 62 -7.13 -3.21 7.92
N LEU A 63 -6.14 -2.83 8.74
CA LEU A 63 -6.16 -3.05 10.20
C LEU A 63 -7.45 -2.56 10.90
N PRO A 64 -7.95 -1.34 10.68
CA PRO A 64 -9.21 -0.89 11.29
C PRO A 64 -10.45 -1.60 10.73
N SER A 65 -10.37 -2.26 9.57
CA SER A 65 -11.49 -2.96 8.97
C SER A 65 -11.79 -4.30 9.66
N LYS A 66 -13.09 -4.65 9.70
CA LYS A 66 -13.61 -5.94 10.16
C LYS A 66 -14.00 -6.86 8.99
N GLY A 67 -13.31 -6.74 7.86
CA GLY A 67 -13.60 -7.47 6.62
C GLY A 67 -14.44 -6.65 5.64
N TRP A 68 -15.46 -7.25 5.05
CA TRP A 68 -16.33 -6.66 4.02
C TRP A 68 -17.34 -5.63 4.58
N THR A 69 -16.82 -4.54 5.16
CA THR A 69 -17.62 -3.35 5.50
C THR A 69 -17.66 -2.38 4.31
N VAL A 70 -18.42 -1.28 4.40
CA VAL A 70 -18.36 -0.21 3.38
C VAL A 70 -16.92 0.27 3.18
N PHE A 71 -16.21 0.54 4.27
CA PHE A 71 -14.80 0.93 4.23
C PHE A 71 -13.90 -0.17 3.63
N GLY A 72 -14.08 -1.44 4.04
CA GLY A 72 -13.32 -2.56 3.49
C GLY A 72 -13.56 -2.76 1.99
N THR A 73 -14.79 -2.53 1.53
CA THR A 73 -15.17 -2.64 0.11
C THR A 73 -14.57 -1.49 -0.71
N LEU A 74 -14.56 -0.27 -0.17
CA LEU A 74 -13.87 0.85 -0.82
C LEU A 74 -12.36 0.60 -0.90
N LEU A 75 -11.77 0.13 0.21
CA LEU A 75 -10.35 -0.21 0.26
C LEU A 75 -10.00 -1.32 -0.76
N PHE A 76 -10.87 -2.32 -0.89
CA PHE A 76 -10.77 -3.38 -1.90
C PHE A 76 -10.72 -2.81 -3.32
N ILE A 77 -11.74 -2.04 -3.71
CA ILE A 77 -11.90 -1.53 -5.07
C ILE A 77 -10.74 -0.60 -5.43
N VAL A 78 -10.47 0.38 -4.56
CA VAL A 78 -9.39 1.35 -4.78
C VAL A 78 -8.04 0.65 -4.80
N GLY A 79 -7.79 -0.26 -3.86
CA GLY A 79 -6.56 -1.04 -3.82
C GLY A 79 -6.36 -1.80 -5.12
N ALA A 80 -7.35 -2.60 -5.54
CA ALA A 80 -7.21 -3.46 -6.71
C ALA A 80 -6.95 -2.64 -8.00
N ILE A 81 -7.66 -1.53 -8.19
CA ILE A 81 -7.48 -0.65 -9.35
C ILE A 81 -6.13 0.04 -9.32
N VAL A 82 -5.77 0.68 -8.20
CA VAL A 82 -4.50 1.42 -8.10
C VAL A 82 -3.32 0.48 -8.28
N SER A 83 -3.37 -0.72 -7.68
CA SER A 83 -2.31 -1.71 -7.84
C SER A 83 -2.24 -2.25 -9.27
N ALA A 84 -3.37 -2.50 -9.94
CA ALA A 84 -3.35 -2.94 -11.34
C ALA A 84 -2.75 -1.90 -12.30
N ILE A 85 -2.98 -0.60 -12.03
CA ILE A 85 -2.41 0.50 -12.81
C ILE A 85 -0.92 0.72 -12.51
N ALA A 86 -0.55 0.67 -11.23
CA ALA A 86 0.81 0.98 -10.79
C ALA A 86 1.80 -0.16 -10.97
N ASP A 87 1.32 -1.39 -11.18
CA ASP A 87 2.17 -2.55 -11.42
C ASP A 87 2.69 -2.56 -12.86
N VAL A 88 3.96 -2.91 -13.02
CA VAL A 88 4.70 -2.86 -14.29
C VAL A 88 5.33 -4.23 -14.62
N PRO A 89 5.66 -4.52 -15.90
CA PRO A 89 6.47 -5.67 -16.29
C PRO A 89 7.73 -5.85 -15.43
N GLY A 90 8.18 -7.10 -15.25
CA GLY A 90 9.32 -7.43 -14.39
C GLY A 90 9.03 -7.64 -12.90
N ASN A 91 7.77 -7.54 -12.45
CA ASN A 91 7.38 -7.96 -11.10
C ASN A 91 7.18 -9.49 -11.00
N PRO A 92 8.07 -10.24 -10.34
CA PRO A 92 8.05 -11.70 -10.40
C PRO A 92 6.85 -12.32 -9.68
N ILE A 93 6.25 -11.62 -8.71
CA ILE A 93 5.13 -12.19 -7.94
C ILE A 93 3.83 -12.13 -8.75
N TYR A 94 3.64 -11.05 -9.51
CA TYR A 94 2.37 -10.76 -10.15
C TYR A 94 2.40 -11.07 -11.65
N ASN A 95 3.57 -10.96 -12.29
CA ASN A 95 3.71 -11.19 -13.73
C ASN A 95 4.11 -12.64 -14.05
N ALA A 96 4.85 -13.34 -13.19
CA ALA A 96 5.23 -14.73 -13.48
C ALA A 96 4.03 -15.67 -13.76
N PRO A 97 2.89 -15.57 -13.04
CA PRO A 97 1.73 -16.39 -13.39
C PRO A 97 1.05 -15.92 -14.69
N PHE A 98 1.23 -14.65 -15.11
CA PHE A 98 0.78 -14.21 -16.44
C PHE A 98 1.64 -14.87 -17.53
N GLU A 99 2.96 -14.81 -17.39
CA GLU A 99 3.91 -15.41 -18.32
C GLU A 99 3.63 -16.91 -18.47
N ALA A 100 3.41 -17.63 -17.37
CA ALA A 100 3.10 -19.05 -17.38
C ALA A 100 1.75 -19.41 -18.05
N LEU A 101 0.79 -18.48 -18.12
CA LEU A 101 -0.54 -18.74 -18.67
C LEU A 101 -0.70 -18.27 -20.12
N PHE A 102 0.04 -17.24 -20.52
CA PHE A 102 -0.18 -16.54 -21.79
C PHE A 102 1.04 -16.53 -22.71
N LEU A 103 2.24 -16.85 -22.22
CA LEU A 103 3.47 -16.84 -23.00
C LEU A 103 4.03 -18.25 -23.20
N ASN A 104 4.84 -18.42 -24.24
CA ASN A 104 5.56 -19.67 -24.49
C ASN A 104 6.82 -19.77 -23.63
N GLU A 105 7.39 -20.97 -23.50
CA GLU A 105 8.69 -21.14 -22.84
C GLU A 105 9.77 -20.28 -23.51
N GLY A 106 10.50 -19.50 -22.71
CA GLY A 106 11.54 -18.58 -23.18
C GLY A 106 11.04 -17.19 -23.58
N GLU A 107 9.74 -16.93 -23.50
CA GLU A 107 9.15 -15.60 -23.69
C GLU A 107 8.89 -14.93 -22.33
N TYR A 108 9.23 -13.65 -22.22
CA TYR A 108 9.08 -12.87 -20.98
C TYR A 108 8.36 -11.55 -21.23
N LEU A 109 7.63 -11.08 -20.22
CA LEU A 109 6.97 -9.77 -20.27
C LEU A 109 7.97 -8.69 -19.85
N SER A 110 8.27 -7.77 -20.76
CA SER A 110 9.16 -6.65 -20.52
C SER A 110 8.45 -5.31 -20.73
N ALA A 111 8.97 -4.27 -20.09
CA ALA A 111 8.57 -2.90 -20.36
C ALA A 111 9.65 -2.29 -21.26
N SER A 112 9.29 -1.92 -22.48
CA SER A 112 10.15 -1.07 -23.30
C SER A 112 9.79 0.39 -23.04
N VAL A 113 10.82 1.22 -22.99
CA VAL A 113 10.66 2.68 -23.02
C VAL A 113 10.90 3.10 -24.45
N ILE A 114 9.82 3.34 -25.18
CA ILE A 114 9.94 3.98 -26.49
C ILE A 114 10.21 5.46 -26.23
N ILE A 115 11.43 5.90 -26.54
CA ILE A 115 11.82 7.31 -26.48
C ILE A 115 11.52 7.90 -27.85
N GLU A 116 10.37 8.55 -27.98
CA GLU A 116 10.07 9.32 -29.19
C GLU A 116 10.48 10.77 -29.00
N HIS A 117 11.07 11.36 -30.04
CA HIS A 117 11.36 12.80 -30.12
C HIS A 117 10.42 13.44 -31.15
N PRO A 118 9.12 13.58 -30.86
CA PRO A 118 8.14 14.04 -31.85
C PRO A 118 8.40 15.49 -32.30
N THR A 119 9.03 16.35 -31.49
CA THR A 119 9.50 17.70 -31.84
C THR A 119 10.76 18.12 -31.07
N GLN A 120 11.44 19.20 -31.50
CA GLN A 120 12.61 19.73 -30.78
C GLN A 120 12.23 20.18 -29.36
N GLY A 121 12.59 19.37 -28.36
CA GLY A 121 12.41 19.68 -26.94
C GLY A 121 11.36 18.84 -26.22
N GLU A 122 10.61 18.00 -26.94
CA GLU A 122 9.66 17.05 -26.35
C GLU A 122 10.22 15.63 -26.46
N THR A 123 10.26 14.94 -25.33
CA THR A 123 10.53 13.50 -25.25
C THR A 123 9.25 12.84 -24.78
N ALA A 124 8.60 12.08 -25.65
CA ALA A 124 7.49 11.22 -25.25
C ALA A 124 8.09 9.89 -24.81
N VAL A 125 7.88 9.54 -23.54
CA VAL A 125 8.23 8.24 -22.98
C VAL A 125 6.93 7.46 -22.87
N THR A 126 6.69 6.56 -23.80
CA THR A 126 5.54 5.64 -23.74
C THR A 126 6.05 4.30 -23.22
N PRO A 127 5.64 3.86 -22.03
CA PRO A 127 5.93 2.52 -21.55
C PRO A 127 5.03 1.55 -22.31
N ASP A 128 5.61 0.76 -23.21
CA ASP A 128 4.89 -0.30 -23.91
C ASP A 128 5.17 -1.64 -23.24
N ASN A 129 4.13 -2.46 -23.10
CA ASN A 129 4.32 -3.85 -22.71
C ASN A 129 4.70 -4.63 -23.97
N ILE A 130 5.89 -5.24 -23.94
CA ILE A 130 6.38 -6.07 -25.05
C ILE A 130 6.73 -7.47 -24.55
N ILE A 131 6.72 -8.42 -25.47
CA ILE A 131 7.21 -9.78 -25.24
C ILE A 131 8.61 -9.88 -25.82
N VAL A 132 9.55 -10.31 -25.00
CA VAL A 132 10.96 -10.47 -25.36
C VAL A 132 11.38 -11.94 -25.25
N ASP A 133 12.42 -12.33 -25.99
CA ASP A 133 13.09 -13.63 -25.79
C ASP A 133 14.02 -13.61 -24.55
N ALA A 134 14.69 -14.74 -24.30
CA ALA A 134 15.62 -14.88 -23.17
C ALA A 134 16.85 -13.96 -23.29
N GLU A 135 17.18 -13.52 -24.50
CA GLU A 135 18.26 -12.59 -24.82
C GLU A 135 17.81 -11.13 -24.75
N GLY A 136 16.52 -10.86 -24.54
CA GLY A 136 15.93 -9.52 -24.44
C GLY A 136 15.58 -8.90 -25.79
N ASN A 137 15.62 -9.65 -26.89
CA ASN A 137 15.17 -9.17 -28.19
C ASN A 137 13.64 -9.15 -28.22
N GLU A 138 13.10 -8.07 -28.77
CA GLU A 138 11.66 -7.89 -28.94
C GLU A 138 11.10 -8.90 -29.96
N LEU A 139 10.08 -9.64 -29.54
CA LEU A 139 9.38 -10.62 -30.38
C LEU A 139 8.07 -10.05 -30.92
N ARG A 140 7.26 -9.43 -30.06
CA ARG A 140 5.95 -8.84 -30.41
C ARG A 140 5.39 -7.97 -29.28
N ASP A 141 4.45 -7.09 -29.65
CA ASP A 141 3.63 -6.33 -28.70
C ASP A 141 2.60 -7.21 -27.99
N ILE A 142 2.16 -6.76 -26.81
CA ILE A 142 1.02 -7.37 -26.10
C ILE A 142 -0.12 -6.37 -25.89
N ASN A 143 -1.34 -6.89 -25.87
CA ASN A 143 -2.51 -6.07 -25.62
C ASN A 143 -2.52 -5.56 -24.16
N ASP A 144 -2.29 -4.26 -23.99
CA ASP A 144 -2.33 -3.57 -22.69
C ASP A 144 -3.63 -3.79 -21.91
N PHE A 145 -4.77 -3.87 -22.60
CA PHE A 145 -6.05 -4.12 -21.95
C PHE A 145 -6.09 -5.52 -21.32
N LEU A 146 -5.53 -6.53 -22.00
CA LEU A 146 -5.46 -7.88 -21.46
C LEU A 146 -4.54 -7.94 -20.24
N THR A 147 -3.37 -7.31 -20.33
CA THR A 147 -2.40 -7.22 -19.23
C THR A 147 -3.00 -6.51 -18.03
N PHE A 148 -3.67 -5.38 -18.24
CA PHE A 148 -4.37 -4.64 -17.20
C PHE A 148 -5.51 -5.47 -16.56
N LEU A 149 -6.36 -6.10 -17.38
CA LEU A 149 -7.49 -6.89 -16.89
C LEU A 149 -7.00 -8.07 -16.04
N TYR A 150 -5.93 -8.75 -16.49
CA TYR A 150 -5.31 -9.82 -15.72
C TYR A 150 -4.79 -9.31 -14.37
N ARG A 151 -4.03 -8.20 -14.36
CA ARG A 151 -3.52 -7.58 -13.12
C ARG A 151 -4.68 -7.24 -12.19
N LEU A 152 -5.75 -6.64 -12.72
CA LEU A 152 -6.94 -6.30 -11.94
C LEU A 152 -7.58 -7.54 -11.30
N VAL A 153 -7.72 -8.64 -12.04
CA VAL A 153 -8.24 -9.90 -11.50
C VAL A 153 -7.31 -10.45 -10.42
N LEU A 154 -6.00 -10.48 -10.67
CA LEU A 154 -5.02 -11.00 -9.72
C LEU A 154 -5.01 -10.19 -8.40
N TYR A 155 -4.93 -8.87 -8.48
CA TYR A 155 -4.99 -7.99 -7.30
C TYR A 155 -6.35 -8.09 -6.60
N SER A 156 -7.44 -8.26 -7.35
CA SER A 156 -8.78 -8.52 -6.77
C SER A 156 -8.82 -9.83 -5.98
N VAL A 157 -8.21 -10.89 -6.48
CA VAL A 157 -8.12 -12.16 -5.74
C VAL A 157 -7.31 -11.97 -4.46
N ILE A 158 -6.12 -11.36 -4.55
CA ILE A 158 -5.23 -11.19 -3.40
C ILE A 158 -5.89 -10.31 -2.32
N TYR A 159 -6.38 -9.13 -2.68
CA TYR A 159 -7.01 -8.22 -1.73
C TYR A 159 -8.35 -8.75 -1.20
N GLY A 160 -9.12 -9.45 -2.03
CA GLY A 160 -10.35 -10.12 -1.61
C GLY A 160 -10.09 -11.21 -0.57
N VAL A 161 -9.04 -12.02 -0.76
CA VAL A 161 -8.59 -13.02 0.22
C VAL A 161 -8.16 -12.35 1.52
N LEU A 162 -7.34 -11.29 1.47
CA LEU A 162 -6.86 -10.59 2.66
C LEU A 162 -8.02 -9.97 3.48
N ILE A 163 -8.99 -9.35 2.82
CA ILE A 163 -10.18 -8.79 3.49
C ILE A 163 -11.01 -9.90 4.12
N THR A 164 -11.19 -11.02 3.42
CA THR A 164 -11.96 -12.16 3.92
C THR A 164 -11.30 -12.76 5.16
N LEU A 165 -9.98 -12.98 5.12
CA LEU A 165 -9.18 -13.44 6.26
C LEU A 165 -9.29 -12.47 7.44
N ARG A 166 -9.20 -11.15 7.18
CA ARG A 166 -9.37 -10.14 8.23
C ARG A 166 -10.74 -10.21 8.90
N GLY A 167 -11.80 -10.37 8.10
CA GLY A 167 -13.16 -10.52 8.61
C GLY A 167 -13.32 -11.77 9.49
N PHE A 168 -12.70 -12.88 9.10
CA PHE A 168 -12.70 -14.11 9.89
C PHE A 168 -11.98 -13.94 11.23
N LEU A 169 -10.78 -13.34 11.22
CA LEU A 169 -9.99 -13.04 12.41
C LEU A 169 -10.74 -12.12 13.40
N ALA A 170 -11.43 -11.10 12.88
CA ALA A 170 -12.22 -10.18 13.70
C ALA A 170 -13.37 -10.90 14.44
N LYS A 171 -14.06 -11.84 13.77
CA LYS A 171 -15.13 -12.64 14.36
C LYS A 171 -14.65 -13.59 15.46
N MET A 172 -13.46 -14.18 15.30
CA MET A 172 -12.87 -15.04 16.34
C MET A 172 -12.56 -14.25 17.62
N LYS A 173 -12.04 -13.03 17.49
CA LYS A 173 -11.73 -12.17 18.65
C LYS A 173 -12.98 -11.81 19.46
N THR A 174 -14.09 -11.48 18.80
CA THR A 174 -15.34 -11.13 19.49
C THR A 174 -16.00 -12.33 20.18
N THR A 175 -15.93 -13.50 19.57
CA THR A 175 -16.51 -14.74 20.12
C THR A 175 -15.81 -15.15 21.41
N SER A 176 -14.47 -15.09 21.43
CA SER A 176 -13.65 -15.38 22.61
C SER A 176 -13.93 -14.43 23.79
N THR A 177 -14.17 -13.13 23.53
CA THR A 177 -14.46 -12.16 24.60
C THR A 177 -15.89 -12.27 25.15
N SER A 178 -16.85 -12.71 24.32
CA SER A 178 -18.25 -12.89 24.75
C SER A 178 -18.50 -14.13 25.63
N ALA A 179 -17.54 -15.06 25.70
CA ALA A 179 -17.65 -16.31 26.43
C ALA A 179 -17.23 -16.21 27.92
N SER A 180 -17.04 -15.01 28.48
CA SER A 180 -16.85 -14.85 29.92
C SER A 180 -18.22 -14.95 30.63
N PRO A 181 -18.45 -15.92 31.53
CA PRO A 181 -19.76 -16.13 32.11
C PRO A 181 -20.11 -14.96 33.04
N ARG A 182 -21.20 -14.26 32.70
CA ARG A 182 -21.86 -13.29 33.57
C ARG A 182 -22.32 -14.05 34.83
N LYS A 183 -21.65 -13.83 35.96
CA LYS A 183 -22.02 -14.35 37.28
C LYS A 183 -23.50 -13.99 37.54
N LYS A 184 -24.39 -14.99 37.56
CA LYS A 184 -25.80 -14.82 37.99
C LYS A 184 -25.77 -14.43 39.47
N GLY A 185 -25.92 -13.15 39.75
CA GLY A 185 -26.10 -12.61 41.09
C GLY A 185 -27.58 -12.52 41.40
N ASN A 186 -28.03 -13.39 42.29
CA ASN A 186 -29.01 -13.13 43.35
C ASN A 186 -30.43 -12.73 42.93
N ASP A 187 -31.28 -13.73 42.70
CA ASP A 187 -32.74 -13.61 42.87
C ASP A 187 -33.21 -14.83 43.66
N GLU A 188 -33.59 -14.61 44.91
CA GLU A 188 -34.62 -15.32 45.71
C GLU A 188 -34.28 -15.33 47.21
N ALA A 189 -34.99 -14.50 47.98
CA ALA A 189 -35.69 -14.89 49.22
C ALA A 189 -36.07 -13.64 50.03
N HIS A 190 -37.10 -12.91 49.57
CA HIS A 190 -37.89 -12.08 50.48
C HIS A 190 -38.89 -13.00 51.20
N LEU A 191 -38.48 -13.54 52.35
CA LEU A 191 -39.41 -14.12 53.32
C LEU A 191 -40.03 -12.98 54.12
N LYS A 192 -41.35 -12.80 54.00
CA LYS A 192 -42.16 -11.94 54.88
C LYS A 192 -42.51 -12.70 56.17
N THR A 193 -42.34 -12.03 57.31
CA THR A 193 -43.00 -12.26 58.61
C THR A 193 -43.07 -10.89 59.31
N PRO A 194 -43.98 -10.64 60.28
CA PRO A 194 -44.83 -11.58 61.04
C PRO A 194 -46.31 -11.57 60.65
#